data_AF-A0A6A6AYC9-F1
#
_entry.id   AF-A0A6A6AYC9-F1
#
_cell.length_a   1.000
_cell.length_b   1.000
_cell.length_c   1.000
_cell.angle_alpha   90.00
_cell.angle_beta   90.00
_cell.angle_gamma   90.00
#
_symmetry.space_group_name_H-M   'P 1'
#
loop_
_entity.id
_entity.type
_entity.pdbx_description
1 polymer ?
#
loop_
_entity_poly.entity_id
_entity_poly.type
_entity_poly.pdbx_seq_one_letter_code
_entity_poly.pdbx_strand_id
1 'polypeptide(L)'
;MQTFTYFTAFIFIVATLLLSLNFTLAPHFPYLKKRDPFECGYIGFQMTRLPFNISFFLYALLFLLFDLEILLAYPFALSIFINTIFGLITVLVFFLLLTIGFVFELGKEALTIKSKLANISIIPGSILRMSKLSIPNNNRLTLS
;
A
#
# COMPACT_ATOMS: atom_id res chain seq x y z
N MET A 1 -25.10 -7.32 25.70
CA MET A 1 -25.48 -7.99 24.44
C MET A 1 -26.37 -7.11 23.58
N GLN A 2 -27.54 -6.67 24.06
CA GLN A 2 -28.47 -5.86 23.25
C GLN A 2 -27.86 -4.53 22.75
N THR A 3 -27.14 -3.78 23.61
CA THR A 3 -26.51 -2.51 23.22
C THR A 3 -25.49 -2.65 22.07
N PHE A 4 -24.71 -3.73 22.06
CA PHE A 4 -23.73 -4.00 20.99
C PHE A 4 -24.44 -4.26 19.67
N THR A 5 -25.48 -5.10 19.68
CA THR A 5 -26.29 -5.39 18.49
C THR A 5 -26.93 -4.11 17.93
N TYR A 6 -27.50 -3.26 18.79
CA TYR A 6 -28.11 -2.00 18.35
C TYR A 6 -27.09 -1.03 17.75
N PHE A 7 -25.89 -0.93 18.33
CA PHE A 7 -24.82 -0.09 17.80
C PHE A 7 -24.38 -0.55 16.40
N THR A 8 -24.15 -1.86 16.20
CA THR A 8 -23.78 -2.42 14.89
C THR A 8 -24.88 -2.24 13.85
N ALA A 9 -26.15 -2.43 14.24
CA ALA A 9 -27.28 -2.25 13.35
C ALA A 9 -27.42 -0.78 12.93
N PHE A 10 -27.25 0.16 13.88
CA PHE A 10 -27.30 1.59 13.60
C PHE A 10 -26.26 2.01 12.56
N ILE A 11 -25.00 1.56 12.68
CA ILE A 11 -23.94 1.86 11.70
C ILE A 11 -24.32 1.37 10.30
N PHE A 12 -24.81 0.13 10.20
CA PHE A 12 -25.18 -0.45 8.91
C PHE A 12 -26.37 0.28 8.27
N ILE A 13 -27.38 0.64 9.07
CA ILE A 13 -28.55 1.41 8.63
C ILE A 13 -28.12 2.78 8.12
N VAL A 14 -27.26 3.51 8.85
CA VAL A 14 -26.80 4.83 8.43
C VAL A 14 -25.97 4.76 7.14
N ALA A 15 -25.05 3.78 7.04
CA ALA A 15 -24.22 3.61 5.84
C ALA A 15 -25.06 3.32 4.58
N THR A 16 -26.04 2.42 4.70
CA THR A 16 -26.94 2.07 3.59
C THR A 16 -27.90 3.20 3.25
N LEU A 17 -28.43 3.91 4.25
CA LEU A 17 -29.27 5.09 4.05
C LEU A 17 -28.52 6.17 3.25
N LEU A 18 -27.31 6.55 3.67
CA LEU A 18 -26.51 7.57 2.97
C LEU A 18 -26.16 7.15 1.54
N LEU A 19 -25.82 5.88 1.33
CA LEU A 19 -25.55 5.35 -0.02
C LEU A 19 -26.81 5.40 -0.91
N SER A 20 -27.96 4.98 -0.37
CA SER A 20 -29.24 5.00 -1.11
C SER A 20 -29.71 6.42 -1.45
N LEU A 21 -29.51 7.37 -0.52
CA LEU A 21 -29.78 8.79 -0.74
C LEU A 21 -28.89 9.35 -1.84
N ASN A 22 -27.58 9.06 -1.80
CA ASN A 22 -26.66 9.49 -2.85
C ASN A 22 -27.09 8.93 -4.21
N PHE A 23 -27.43 7.64 -4.28
CA PHE A 23 -27.88 7.02 -5.54
C PHE A 23 -29.19 7.62 -6.09
N THR A 24 -30.11 8.01 -5.21
CA THR A 24 -31.43 8.53 -5.62
C THR A 24 -31.39 10.02 -5.96
N LEU A 25 -30.60 10.83 -5.23
CA LEU A 25 -30.54 12.28 -5.41
C LEU A 25 -29.45 12.71 -6.41
N ALA A 26 -28.41 11.91 -6.64
CA ALA A 26 -27.32 12.30 -7.51
C ALA A 26 -27.74 12.27 -9.01
N PRO A 27 -27.51 13.36 -9.77
CA PRO A 27 -27.80 13.37 -11.19
C PRO A 27 -26.86 12.41 -11.94
N HIS A 28 -27.43 11.41 -12.60
CA HIS A 28 -26.67 10.39 -13.32
C HIS A 28 -26.61 10.68 -14.83
N PHE A 29 -25.50 11.29 -15.28
CA PHE A 29 -25.19 11.49 -16.70
C PHE A 29 -23.98 10.63 -17.11
N PRO A 30 -24.19 9.38 -17.58
CA PRO A 30 -23.11 8.51 -18.04
C PRO A 30 -22.71 8.85 -19.49
N TYR A 31 -21.43 9.13 -19.71
CA TYR A 31 -20.83 9.24 -21.04
C TYR A 31 -19.62 8.30 -21.11
N LEU A 32 -19.26 7.84 -22.32
CA LEU A 32 -18.24 6.80 -22.52
C LEU A 32 -16.90 7.13 -21.82
N LYS A 33 -16.36 8.33 -22.06
CA LYS A 33 -15.12 8.79 -21.42
C LYS A 33 -15.20 8.96 -19.89
N LYS A 34 -16.39 9.06 -19.30
CA LYS A 34 -16.59 9.11 -17.83
C LYS A 34 -16.37 7.75 -17.19
N ARG A 35 -16.63 6.68 -17.95
CA ARG A 35 -16.56 5.30 -17.50
C ARG A 35 -15.16 4.71 -17.66
N ASP A 36 -14.31 5.36 -18.44
CA ASP A 36 -12.92 4.95 -18.63
C ASP A 36 -12.00 5.48 -17.50
N PRO A 37 -10.97 4.73 -17.10
CA PRO A 37 -9.96 5.21 -16.14
C PRO A 37 -9.24 6.47 -16.65
N PHE A 38 -9.01 7.43 -15.76
CA PHE A 38 -8.30 8.67 -16.10
C PHE A 38 -6.78 8.43 -16.17
N GLU A 39 -6.22 8.28 -17.38
CA GLU A 39 -4.77 8.05 -17.60
C GLU A 39 -4.09 9.16 -18.43
N CYS A 40 -4.39 10.44 -18.13
CA CYS A 40 -3.79 11.60 -18.81
C CYS A 40 -3.98 11.65 -20.35
N GLY A 41 -4.99 10.96 -20.89
CA GLY A 41 -5.32 10.99 -22.33
C GLY A 41 -4.61 9.94 -23.18
N TYR A 42 -3.92 8.98 -22.56
CA TYR A 42 -3.39 7.81 -23.25
C TYR A 42 -4.30 6.61 -23.06
N ILE A 43 -4.47 5.81 -24.11
CA ILE A 43 -5.18 4.54 -24.04
C ILE A 43 -4.16 3.55 -23.47
N GLY A 44 -4.38 3.09 -22.24
CA GLY A 44 -3.47 2.19 -21.52
C GLY A 44 -3.30 0.85 -22.23
N PHE A 45 -2.43 0.79 -23.24
CA PHE A 45 -1.87 -0.46 -23.76
C PHE A 45 -0.70 -0.89 -22.89
N GLN A 46 -0.89 -1.03 -21.58
CA GLN A 46 0.18 -1.42 -20.67
C GLN A 46 -0.32 -2.36 -19.58
N MET A 47 0.55 -3.33 -19.27
CA MET A 47 0.31 -4.35 -18.27
C MET A 47 -0.09 -3.70 -16.95
N THR A 48 -1.28 -4.04 -16.44
CA THR A 48 -1.90 -3.47 -15.22
C THR A 48 -1.09 -3.74 -13.93
N ARG A 49 0.04 -4.44 -14.06
CA ARG A 49 0.94 -4.83 -12.98
C ARG A 49 2.33 -4.30 -13.30
N LEU A 50 2.67 -3.16 -12.73
CA LEU A 50 4.06 -2.73 -12.67
C LEU A 50 4.77 -3.57 -11.59
N PRO A 51 6.04 -3.97 -11.81
CA PRO A 51 6.83 -4.61 -10.77
C PRO A 51 7.05 -3.60 -9.64
N PHE A 52 6.43 -3.88 -8.49
CA PHE A 52 6.62 -3.11 -7.26
C PHE A 52 7.90 -3.57 -6.55
N ASN A 53 8.49 -2.67 -5.76
CA ASN A 53 9.69 -2.99 -4.99
C ASN A 53 9.38 -4.07 -3.93
N ILE A 54 10.29 -5.04 -3.77
CA ILE A 54 10.15 -6.14 -2.82
C ILE A 54 10.03 -5.66 -1.36
N SER A 55 10.57 -4.48 -1.05
CA SER A 55 10.52 -3.89 0.30
C SER A 55 9.10 -3.76 0.87
N PHE A 56 8.08 -3.55 0.02
CA PHE A 56 6.69 -3.49 0.48
C PHE A 56 6.15 -4.85 0.94
N PHE A 57 6.62 -5.93 0.32
CA PHE A 57 6.29 -7.29 0.73
C PHE A 57 6.94 -7.64 2.08
N LEU A 58 8.20 -7.22 2.29
CA LEU A 58 8.89 -7.44 3.57
C LEU A 58 8.15 -6.75 4.73
N TYR A 59 7.62 -5.55 4.52
CA TYR A 59 6.81 -4.87 5.55
C TYR A 59 5.54 -5.66 5.89
N ALA A 60 4.84 -6.21 4.89
CA ALA A 60 3.65 -7.03 5.13
C ALA A 60 3.98 -8.33 5.88
N LEU A 61 5.07 -8.99 5.52
CA LEU A 61 5.55 -10.19 6.21
C LEU A 61 5.94 -9.89 7.67
N LEU A 62 6.57 -8.74 7.90
CA LEU A 62 6.94 -8.31 9.23
C LEU A 62 5.71 -7.99 10.10
N PHE A 63 4.72 -7.30 9.53
CA PHE A 63 3.45 -7.03 10.23
C PHE A 63 2.74 -8.34 10.61
N LEU A 64 2.72 -9.32 9.71
CA LEU A 64 2.17 -10.65 9.97
C LEU A 64 2.89 -11.34 11.16
N LEU A 65 4.22 -11.27 11.20
CA LEU A 65 5.01 -11.89 12.26
C LEU A 65 4.77 -11.22 13.63
N PHE A 66 4.67 -9.90 13.67
CA PHE A 66 4.36 -9.16 14.90
C PHE A 66 2.91 -9.33 15.36
N ASP A 67 1.95 -9.47 14.44
CA ASP A 67 0.56 -9.79 14.80
C ASP A 67 0.47 -11.20 15.44
N LEU A 68 1.22 -12.15 14.90
CA LEU A 68 1.32 -13.50 15.45
C LEU A 68 2.01 -13.52 16.83
N GLU A 69 2.97 -12.64 17.08
CA GLU A 69 3.61 -12.48 18.39
C GLU A 69 2.59 -12.13 19.48
N ILE A 70 1.75 -11.12 19.22
CA ILE A 70 0.74 -10.65 20.15
C ILE A 70 -0.31 -11.74 20.40
N LEU A 71 -0.70 -12.46 19.35
CA LEU A 71 -1.62 -13.58 19.45
C LEU A 71 -1.10 -14.68 20.38
N LEU A 72 0.20 -14.99 20.32
CA LEU A 72 0.83 -15.99 21.19
C LEU A 72 1.07 -15.49 22.62
N ALA A 73 1.23 -14.17 22.81
CA ALA A 73 1.31 -13.56 24.14
C ALA A 73 -0.06 -13.45 24.84
N TYR A 74 -1.16 -13.40 24.08
CA TYR A 74 -2.53 -13.26 24.59
C TYR A 74 -2.96 -14.31 25.64
N PRO A 75 -2.76 -15.63 25.45
CA PRO A 75 -3.17 -16.63 26.45
C PRO A 75 -2.44 -16.45 27.79
N PHE A 76 -1.19 -16.03 27.78
CA PHE A 76 -0.46 -15.70 29.00
C PHE A 76 -1.05 -14.47 29.69
N ALA A 77 -1.40 -13.43 28.93
CA ALA A 77 -2.04 -12.23 29.46
C ALA A 77 -3.38 -12.53 30.15
N LEU A 78 -4.16 -13.48 29.61
CA LEU A 78 -5.43 -13.92 30.22
C LEU A 78 -5.25 -14.74 31.50
N SER A 79 -4.16 -15.50 31.62
CA SER A 79 -3.95 -16.46 32.72
C SER A 79 -2.83 -16.05 33.68
N ILE A 80 -2.58 -14.74 33.81
CA ILE A 80 -1.48 -14.19 34.62
C ILE A 80 -1.56 -14.58 36.11
N PHE A 81 -2.77 -14.82 36.61
CA PHE A 81 -3.00 -15.23 38.00
C PHE A 81 -2.71 -16.71 38.28
N ILE A 82 -2.68 -17.54 37.23
CA ILE A 82 -2.51 -19.00 37.34
C ILE A 82 -1.06 -19.38 37.00
N ASN A 83 -0.44 -18.64 36.07
CA ASN A 83 0.95 -18.88 35.68
C ASN A 83 1.93 -18.33 36.72
N THR A 84 2.85 -19.19 37.17
CA THR A 84 4.00 -18.79 37.98
C THR A 84 5.08 -18.11 37.09
N ILE A 85 6.21 -17.70 37.68
CA ILE A 85 7.40 -17.16 37.00
C ILE A 85 7.79 -17.91 35.71
N PHE A 86 7.54 -19.21 35.62
CA PHE A 86 7.80 -20.01 34.42
C PHE A 86 7.05 -19.49 33.17
N GLY A 87 5.79 -19.08 33.31
CA GLY A 87 5.02 -18.52 32.20
C GLY A 87 5.58 -17.17 31.74
N LEU A 88 6.03 -16.34 32.70
CA LEU A 88 6.66 -15.06 32.40
C LEU A 88 7.97 -15.26 31.61
N ILE A 89 8.82 -16.18 32.04
CA ILE A 89 10.09 -16.49 31.34
C ILE A 89 9.81 -17.00 29.92
N THR A 90 8.81 -17.86 29.75
CA THR A 90 8.46 -18.41 28.44
C THR A 90 8.05 -17.31 27.46
N VAL A 91 7.19 -16.37 27.89
CA VAL A 91 6.79 -15.23 27.05
C VAL A 91 7.96 -14.30 26.79
N LEU A 92 8.81 -14.03 27.78
CA LEU A 92 9.96 -13.13 27.62
C LEU A 92 11.00 -13.70 26.63
N VAL A 93 11.28 -15.00 26.70
CA VAL A 93 12.16 -15.70 25.74
C VAL A 93 11.55 -15.68 24.33
N PHE A 94 10.24 -15.87 24.22
CA PHE A 94 9.53 -15.80 22.95
C PHE A 94 9.62 -14.40 22.32
N PHE A 95 9.37 -13.35 23.10
CA PHE A 95 9.55 -11.96 22.66
C PHE A 95 10.98 -11.69 22.20
N LEU A 96 12.00 -12.12 22.96
CA LEU A 96 13.41 -11.94 22.62
C LEU A 96 13.78 -12.61 21.28
N LEU A 97 13.32 -13.84 21.04
CA LEU A 97 13.59 -14.54 19.79
C LEU A 97 13.03 -13.78 18.57
N LEU A 98 11.81 -13.26 18.68
CA LEU A 98 11.19 -12.50 17.58
C LEU A 98 11.82 -11.12 17.40
N THR A 99 12.18 -10.42 18.48
CA THR A 99 12.88 -9.13 18.37
C THR A 99 14.25 -9.29 17.71
N ILE A 100 14.98 -10.37 18.00
CA ILE A 100 16.26 -10.66 17.34
C ILE A 100 16.05 -10.91 15.84
N GLY A 101 15.03 -11.70 15.46
CA GLY A 101 14.66 -11.92 14.06
C GLY A 101 14.31 -10.61 13.34
N PHE A 102 13.58 -9.72 14.01
CA PHE A 102 13.24 -8.41 13.47
C PHE A 102 14.46 -7.52 13.26
N VAL A 103 15.33 -7.40 14.27
CA VAL A 103 16.53 -6.57 14.20
C VAL A 103 17.47 -7.05 13.08
N PHE A 104 17.56 -8.37 12.86
CA PHE A 104 18.34 -8.93 11.76
C PHE A 104 17.80 -8.50 10.38
N GLU A 105 16.48 -8.52 10.19
CA GLU A 105 15.87 -8.13 8.91
C GLU A 105 16.00 -6.62 8.64
N LEU A 106 15.92 -5.79 9.69
CA LEU A 106 16.20 -4.35 9.60
C LEU A 106 17.66 -4.05 9.24
N GLY A 107 18.61 -4.81 9.79
CA GLY A 107 20.04 -4.63 9.55
C GLY A 107 20.48 -4.92 8.11
N LYS A 108 19.68 -5.67 7.34
CA LYS A 108 19.98 -5.97 5.93
C LYS A 108 19.67 -4.84 4.94
N GLU A 109 19.28 -3.66 5.42
CA GLU A 109 18.86 -2.50 4.60
C GLU A 109 17.79 -2.84 3.54
N ALA A 110 17.06 -3.94 3.71
CA ALA A 110 16.07 -4.41 2.73
C ALA A 110 14.85 -3.45 2.62
N LEU A 111 14.72 -2.52 3.57
CA LEU A 111 13.74 -1.46 3.60
C LEU A 111 14.21 -0.12 2.99
N THR A 112 15.50 0.03 2.66
CA THR A 112 16.00 1.28 2.08
C THR A 112 15.58 1.37 0.62
N ILE A 113 14.67 2.29 0.30
CA ILE A 113 14.25 2.55 -1.08
C ILE A 113 15.43 3.20 -1.81
N LYS A 114 16.14 2.40 -2.63
CA LYS A 114 17.22 2.92 -3.47
C LYS A 114 16.62 3.75 -4.62
N SER A 115 16.65 5.07 -4.49
CA SER A 115 16.30 5.97 -5.59
C SER A 115 17.41 5.95 -6.64
N LYS A 116 17.18 5.23 -7.74
CA LYS A 116 18.10 5.18 -8.90
C LYS A 116 18.28 6.54 -9.59
N LEU A 117 17.50 7.56 -9.20
CA LEU A 117 17.52 8.92 -9.74
C LEU A 117 18.83 9.68 -9.47
N ALA A 118 19.58 9.34 -8.42
CA ALA A 118 20.85 10.03 -8.11
C ALA A 118 21.97 9.77 -9.14
N ASN A 119 21.86 8.73 -9.97
CA ASN A 119 22.91 8.36 -10.94
C ASN A 119 22.69 8.95 -12.34
N ILE A 120 21.56 9.61 -12.59
CA ILE A 120 21.24 10.23 -13.90
C ILE A 120 21.60 11.72 -13.95
N SER A 121 21.72 12.40 -12.80
CA SER A 121 22.18 13.80 -12.74
C SER A 121 23.70 13.97 -12.90
N ILE A 122 24.50 12.90 -12.80
CA ILE A 122 25.97 12.94 -12.93
C ILE A 122 26.43 12.77 -14.40
N ILE A 123 25.51 12.64 -15.36
CA ILE A 123 25.85 12.62 -16.80
C ILE A 123 25.54 14.00 -17.40
N PRO A 124 26.49 14.95 -17.42
CA PRO A 124 26.28 16.32 -17.92
C PRO A 124 26.07 16.41 -19.45
N GLY A 125 25.72 15.32 -20.13
CA GLY A 125 25.58 15.26 -21.60
C GLY A 125 24.36 14.55 -22.15
N SER A 126 23.51 13.89 -21.33
CA SER A 126 22.37 13.10 -21.83
C SER A 126 21.09 13.92 -22.04
N ILE A 127 20.90 15.02 -21.28
CA ILE A 127 19.72 15.89 -21.38
C ILE A 127 19.66 16.63 -22.73
N LEU A 128 20.81 17.00 -23.30
CA LEU A 128 20.89 17.66 -24.60
C LEU A 128 20.61 16.72 -25.79
N ARG A 129 20.62 15.40 -25.58
CA ARG A 129 20.37 14.41 -26.64
C ARG A 129 18.88 14.06 -26.79
N MET A 130 18.07 14.29 -25.75
CA MET A 130 16.61 14.08 -25.79
C MET A 130 15.84 15.27 -26.39
N SER A 131 16.30 16.51 -26.21
CA SER A 131 15.64 17.69 -26.81
C SER A 131 15.80 17.76 -28.34
N LYS A 132 16.80 17.07 -28.91
CA LYS A 132 17.08 17.06 -30.36
C LYS A 132 16.34 15.98 -31.15
N LEU A 133 15.58 15.09 -30.51
CA LEU A 133 14.97 13.93 -31.18
C LEU A 133 13.45 14.01 -31.37
N SER A 134 12.80 15.13 -31.07
CA SER A 134 11.35 15.24 -31.19
C SER A 134 10.87 16.59 -31.73
N ILE A 135 11.40 17.03 -32.89
CA ILE A 135 10.68 17.96 -33.78
C ILE A 135 11.01 17.63 -35.24
N PRO A 136 10.27 16.75 -35.93
CA PRO A 136 10.22 16.78 -37.38
C PRO A 136 9.46 18.04 -37.79
N ASN A 137 10.19 19.01 -38.32
CA ASN A 137 9.68 20.24 -38.93
C ASN A 137 8.84 19.89 -40.17
N ASN A 138 7.52 19.76 -40.03
CA ASN A 138 6.60 19.60 -41.15
C ASN A 138 6.06 20.95 -41.64
N ASN A 139 6.95 21.86 -42.04
CA ASN A 139 6.62 23.01 -42.88
C ASN A 139 7.51 22.98 -44.12
N ARG A 140 7.22 22.03 -45.02
CA ARG A 140 7.71 22.08 -46.41
C ARG A 140 6.73 21.40 -47.37
N LEU A 141 5.50 21.91 -47.43
CA LEU A 141 4.65 21.83 -48.64
C LEU A 141 3.89 23.16 -48.77
N THR A 142 4.52 24.09 -49.49
CA THR A 142 3.85 25.26 -50.09
C THR A 142 3.70 24.95 -51.58
N LEU A 143 2.59 25.40 -52.16
CA LEU A 143 2.38 25.68 -53.59
C LEU A 143 2.24 24.49 -54.57
N SER A 144 0.99 24.11 -54.84
CA SER A 144 0.37 24.04 -56.18
C SER A 144 -1.12 23.69 -56.04
#